data_AF-A0A9D6X8S5-F1
#
_entry.id   AF-A0A9D6X8S5-F1
#
_cell.length_a   1.000
_cell.length_b   1.000
_cell.length_c   1.000
_cell.angle_alpha   90.00
_cell.angle_beta   90.00
_cell.angle_gamma   90.00
#
_symmetry.space_group_name_H-M   'P 1'
#
loop_
_entity.id
_entity.type
_entity.pdbx_description
1 polymer ?
#
loop_
_entity_poly.entity_id
_entity_poly.type
_entity_poly.pdbx_seq_one_letter_code
_entity_poly.pdbx_strand_id
1 'polypeptide(L)'
;MTESHAMTTPLTTDTIESVINALPIQGRIMLRLLLLQYLDTTAEDVEFIAVDRPDPRFQAGVKSLVQVVARETLQSITDRIAQYRNRVRQKREQTWLQIDCLRKQIAYGEALCAHAERLLRERFGLDADATNALRTQARAAIQKPAIRELDRQWDKNEIEEEEYRRKRLGIEYQTELRKLERERKRLETALRDYSIAGHAPLQDHEIGHIWGIPAGTLAARKAKFLHQYLQGLQSALPPTSQPSVDLWKETFRVLAGRPVERSTVPYDGLDRTEASLMERLTTFAVKATPEDFESRAWLAISLSLFALQRLSAIQNEQDTDSAALEQVLLQRSSPAPKESEGKPETDAAAAPLELNEMGEHVLHSMKGEAHKHLNSLLFLVLTDIIAACMA
;
A
#
# COMPACT_ATOMS: atom_id res chain seq x y z
N MET A 1 -25.97 -7.21 2.58
CA MET A 1 -26.71 -5.98 2.24
C MET A 1 -27.59 -5.62 3.43
N THR A 2 -27.15 -4.62 4.18
CA THR A 2 -27.99 -3.83 5.08
C THR A 2 -27.60 -2.41 4.76
N GLU A 3 -28.40 -1.77 3.91
CA GLU A 3 -28.32 -0.34 3.64
C GLU A 3 -28.57 0.37 4.98
N SER A 4 -27.48 0.75 5.63
CA SER A 4 -27.52 1.79 6.66
C SER A 4 -28.16 3.01 6.03
N HIS A 5 -29.38 3.35 6.45
CA HIS A 5 -30.07 4.58 6.08
C HIS A 5 -29.08 5.75 6.07
N ALA A 6 -28.68 6.18 4.87
CA ALA A 6 -27.95 7.40 4.68
C ALA A 6 -28.91 8.52 5.09
N MET A 7 -28.76 9.04 6.31
CA MET A 7 -29.33 10.33 6.64
C MET A 7 -28.70 11.31 5.64
N THR A 8 -29.49 11.75 4.67
CA THR A 8 -29.11 12.82 3.74
C THR A 8 -28.76 14.04 4.56
N THR A 9 -27.47 14.27 4.73
CA THR A 9 -26.97 15.42 5.46
C THR A 9 -27.43 16.69 4.75
N PRO A 10 -28.05 17.66 5.45
CA PRO A 10 -28.45 18.94 4.85
C PRO A 10 -27.26 19.85 4.54
N LEU A 11 -26.07 19.51 5.05
CA LEU A 11 -24.82 20.23 4.83
C LEU A 11 -24.21 19.84 3.49
N THR A 12 -23.96 20.84 2.64
CA THR A 12 -23.30 20.64 1.35
C THR A 12 -21.90 21.25 1.36
N THR A 13 -21.08 20.79 0.42
CA THR A 13 -19.76 21.34 0.14
C THR A 13 -19.80 22.86 -0.11
N ASP A 14 -20.78 23.33 -0.88
CA ASP A 14 -20.90 24.74 -1.24
C ASP A 14 -21.28 25.60 -0.03
N THR A 15 -22.15 25.06 0.86
CA THR A 15 -22.48 25.72 2.13
C THR A 15 -21.24 25.88 3.01
N ILE A 16 -20.41 24.83 3.11
CA ILE A 16 -19.16 24.86 3.89
C ILE A 16 -18.22 25.96 3.36
N GLU A 17 -17.96 25.97 2.05
CA GLU A 17 -17.07 26.96 1.45
C GLU A 17 -17.63 28.38 1.55
N SER A 18 -18.93 28.56 1.34
CA SER A 18 -19.59 29.86 1.47
C SER A 18 -19.45 30.43 2.89
N VAL A 19 -19.68 29.63 3.92
CA VAL A 19 -19.52 30.07 5.32
C VAL A 19 -18.07 30.38 5.64
N ILE A 20 -17.11 29.58 5.16
CA ILE A 20 -15.67 29.87 5.34
C ILE A 20 -15.29 31.18 4.66
N ASN A 21 -15.79 31.43 3.45
CA ASN A 21 -15.50 32.64 2.69
C ASN A 21 -16.14 33.91 3.30
N ALA A 22 -17.24 33.75 4.05
CA ALA A 22 -17.89 34.85 4.77
C ALA A 22 -17.18 35.25 6.09
N LEU A 23 -16.24 34.42 6.59
CA LEU A 23 -15.47 34.74 7.79
C LEU A 23 -14.48 35.89 7.51
N PRO A 24 -14.11 36.67 8.55
CA PRO A 24 -12.97 37.58 8.46
C PRO A 24 -11.70 36.85 7.98
N ILE A 25 -10.78 37.55 7.32
CA ILE A 25 -9.58 36.95 6.70
C ILE A 25 -8.82 35.98 7.63
N GLN A 26 -8.64 36.34 8.91
CA GLN A 26 -8.02 35.46 9.91
C GLN A 26 -8.80 34.15 10.14
N GLY A 27 -10.13 34.21 10.17
CA GLY A 27 -10.99 33.03 10.30
C GLY A 27 -10.97 32.17 9.06
N ARG A 28 -11.03 32.78 7.88
CA ARG A 28 -10.91 32.09 6.59
C ARG A 28 -9.59 31.32 6.49
N ILE A 29 -8.47 31.97 6.83
CA ILE A 29 -7.14 31.34 6.88
C ILE A 29 -7.14 30.18 7.88
N MET A 30 -7.63 30.39 9.10
CA MET A 30 -7.67 29.36 10.14
C MET A 30 -8.42 28.10 9.67
N LEU A 31 -9.61 28.28 9.08
CA LEU A 31 -10.42 27.15 8.61
C LEU A 31 -9.79 26.45 7.40
N ARG A 32 -9.23 27.20 6.44
CA ARG A 32 -8.49 26.61 5.30
C ARG A 32 -7.26 25.83 5.75
N LEU A 33 -6.52 26.32 6.75
CA LEU A 33 -5.36 25.59 7.30
C LEU A 33 -5.79 24.34 8.09
N LEU A 34 -6.87 24.41 8.87
CA LEU A 34 -7.41 23.22 9.56
C LEU A 34 -7.88 22.16 8.56
N LEU A 35 -8.45 22.58 7.43
CA LEU A 35 -9.03 21.74 6.38
C LEU A 35 -8.12 21.63 5.14
N LEU A 36 -6.81 21.79 5.30
CA LEU A 36 -5.84 21.87 4.19
C LEU A 36 -5.84 20.63 3.28
N GLN A 37 -6.34 19.51 3.79
CA GLN A 37 -6.54 18.28 3.02
C GLN A 37 -7.66 18.36 1.98
N TYR A 38 -8.52 19.38 2.04
CA TYR A 38 -9.67 19.59 1.15
C TYR A 38 -9.71 20.96 0.49
N LEU A 39 -9.18 21.98 1.17
CA LEU A 39 -9.25 23.37 0.75
C LEU A 39 -7.85 23.93 0.53
N ASP A 40 -7.70 24.73 -0.51
CA ASP A 40 -6.46 25.46 -0.78
C ASP A 40 -6.49 26.86 -0.16
N THR A 41 -5.30 27.34 0.22
CA THR A 41 -5.09 28.73 0.60
C THR A 41 -4.96 29.61 -0.63
N THR A 42 -5.39 30.86 -0.54
CA THR A 42 -5.26 31.86 -1.61
C THR A 42 -4.00 32.71 -1.46
N ALA A 43 -3.61 33.45 -2.50
CA ALA A 43 -2.49 34.39 -2.43
C ALA A 43 -2.72 35.47 -1.34
N GLU A 44 -3.96 35.98 -1.23
CA GLU A 44 -4.37 36.92 -0.18
C GLU A 44 -4.14 36.36 1.23
N ASP A 45 -4.40 35.06 1.43
CA ASP A 45 -4.16 34.38 2.71
C ASP A 45 -2.66 34.36 3.05
N VAL A 46 -1.81 34.08 2.06
CA VAL A 46 -0.34 34.05 2.24
C VAL A 46 0.21 35.44 2.56
N GLU A 47 -0.25 36.45 1.85
CA GLU A 47 0.11 37.85 2.09
C GLU A 47 -0.29 38.29 3.50
N PHE A 48 -1.50 37.97 3.92
CA PHE A 48 -1.97 38.27 5.28
C PHE A 48 -1.14 37.54 6.35
N ILE A 49 -0.84 36.24 6.15
CA ILE A 49 0.01 35.48 7.07
C ILE A 49 1.37 36.17 7.23
N ALA A 50 1.97 36.63 6.13
CA ALA A 50 3.27 37.29 6.16
C ALA A 50 3.23 38.62 6.95
N VAL A 51 2.16 39.39 6.79
CA VAL A 51 1.91 40.65 7.48
C VAL A 51 1.60 40.47 8.97
N ASP A 52 0.87 39.43 9.34
CA ASP A 52 0.38 39.24 10.71
C ASP A 52 1.41 38.60 11.66
N ARG A 53 2.54 38.13 11.13
CA ARG A 53 3.62 37.54 11.91
C ARG A 53 4.21 38.56 12.90
N PRO A 54 4.49 38.15 14.15
CA PRO A 54 5.31 38.95 15.04
C PRO A 54 6.73 39.07 14.45
N ASP A 55 7.21 40.30 14.24
CA ASP A 55 8.56 40.52 13.75
C ASP A 55 9.56 40.24 14.89
N PRO A 56 10.50 39.29 14.72
CA PRO A 56 11.46 38.91 15.77
C PRO A 56 12.40 40.05 16.17
N ARG A 57 12.51 41.11 15.36
CA ARG A 57 13.31 42.30 15.68
C ARG A 57 12.61 43.23 16.66
N PHE A 58 11.30 43.09 16.86
CA PHE A 58 10.52 43.94 17.74
C PHE A 58 10.07 43.18 18.99
N GLN A 59 10.16 43.84 20.14
CA GLN A 59 9.56 43.31 21.37
C GLN A 59 8.04 43.15 21.19
N ALA A 60 7.46 42.17 21.87
CA ALA A 60 6.03 41.86 21.80
C ALA A 60 5.18 43.14 21.93
N GLY A 61 4.38 43.44 20.90
CA GLY A 61 3.45 44.57 20.88
C GLY A 61 3.83 45.76 19.99
N VAL A 62 5.07 45.80 19.46
CA VAL A 62 5.48 46.87 18.52
C VAL A 62 5.45 46.32 17.09
N LYS A 63 4.50 46.77 16.26
CA LYS A 63 4.48 46.48 14.81
C LYS A 63 5.24 47.58 14.06
N SER A 64 6.06 47.22 13.07
CA SER A 64 6.71 48.18 12.18
C SER A 64 5.66 49.04 11.45
N LEU A 65 5.87 50.36 11.40
CA LEU A 65 5.04 51.30 10.65
C LEU A 65 5.15 51.12 9.12
N VAL A 66 6.23 50.47 8.67
CA VAL A 66 6.49 50.14 7.27
C VAL A 66 6.59 48.62 7.16
N GLN A 67 5.52 47.97 6.70
CA GLN A 67 5.50 46.53 6.43
C GLN A 67 5.90 46.27 4.99
N VAL A 68 7.21 46.29 4.71
CA VAL A 68 7.72 45.68 3.48
C VAL A 68 7.84 44.18 3.75
N VAL A 69 6.90 43.40 3.20
CA VAL A 69 7.00 41.94 3.23
C VAL A 69 8.02 41.51 2.17
N ALA A 70 9.12 40.89 2.61
CA ALA A 70 10.12 40.35 1.70
C ALA A 70 9.53 39.19 0.89
N ARG A 71 9.84 39.13 -0.42
CA ARG A 71 9.41 38.04 -1.32
C ARG A 71 9.82 36.66 -0.80
N GLU A 72 10.97 36.56 -0.16
CA GLU A 72 11.46 35.33 0.47
C GLU A 72 10.53 34.84 1.60
N THR A 73 9.91 35.76 2.35
CA THR A 73 8.96 35.41 3.40
C THR A 73 7.69 34.80 2.81
N LEU A 74 7.16 35.40 1.74
CA LEU A 74 6.01 34.87 1.01
C LEU A 74 6.32 33.49 0.41
N GLN A 75 7.50 33.33 -0.19
CA GLN A 75 7.92 32.04 -0.73
C GLN A 75 8.04 30.98 0.37
N SER A 76 8.69 31.30 1.50
CA SER A 76 8.82 30.37 2.62
C SER A 76 7.47 29.95 3.22
N ILE A 77 6.49 30.86 3.31
CA ILE A 77 5.12 30.51 3.73
C ILE A 77 4.48 29.55 2.72
N THR A 78 4.58 29.90 1.44
CA THR A 78 4.00 29.11 0.34
C THR A 78 4.58 27.70 0.34
N ASP A 79 5.89 27.57 0.49
CA ASP A 79 6.59 26.28 0.52
C ASP A 79 6.15 25.44 1.74
N ARG A 80 6.00 26.04 2.92
CA ARG A 80 5.49 25.35 4.11
C ARG A 80 4.06 24.87 3.91
N ILE A 81 3.18 25.73 3.39
CA ILE A 81 1.80 25.35 3.08
C ILE A 81 1.79 24.17 2.11
N ALA A 82 2.57 24.27 1.02
CA ALA A 82 2.67 23.21 0.03
C ALA A 82 3.19 21.90 0.64
N GLN A 83 4.20 21.96 1.52
CA GLN A 83 4.73 20.80 2.23
C GLN A 83 3.66 20.09 3.07
N TYR A 84 2.94 20.81 3.93
CA TYR A 84 1.89 20.22 4.77
C TYR A 84 0.72 19.73 3.93
N ARG A 85 0.30 20.51 2.92
CA ARG A 85 -0.76 20.13 1.98
C ARG A 85 -0.43 18.82 1.27
N ASN A 86 0.76 18.72 0.68
CA ASN A 86 1.21 17.52 0.00
C ASN A 86 1.23 16.34 0.97
N ARG A 87 1.76 16.51 2.19
CA ARG A 87 1.80 15.45 3.19
C ARG A 87 0.41 14.93 3.57
N VAL A 88 -0.57 15.81 3.84
CA VAL A 88 -1.92 15.37 4.23
C VAL A 88 -2.71 14.78 3.06
N ARG A 89 -2.59 15.36 1.86
CA ARG A 89 -3.26 14.86 0.64
C ARG A 89 -2.66 13.52 0.19
N GLN A 90 -1.34 13.37 0.20
CA GLN A 90 -0.68 12.10 -0.12
C GLN A 90 -1.05 10.99 0.87
N LYS A 91 -1.15 11.27 2.17
CA LYS A 91 -1.61 10.28 3.15
C LYS A 91 -3.04 9.80 2.86
N ARG A 92 -3.93 10.73 2.48
CA ARG A 92 -5.30 10.41 2.07
C ARG A 92 -5.33 9.62 0.75
N GLU A 93 -4.52 10.00 -0.22
CA GLU A 93 -4.37 9.30 -1.51
C GLU A 93 -3.84 7.88 -1.32
N GLN A 94 -2.80 7.71 -0.51
CA GLN A 94 -2.19 6.44 -0.20
C GLN A 94 -3.19 5.48 0.45
N THR A 95 -3.88 5.91 1.50
CA THR A 95 -4.90 5.08 2.18
C THR A 95 -6.09 4.75 1.27
N TRP A 96 -6.50 5.70 0.43
CA TRP A 96 -7.54 5.45 -0.59
C TRP A 96 -7.08 4.41 -1.63
N LEU A 97 -5.85 4.51 -2.10
CA LEU A 97 -5.28 3.55 -3.07
C LEU A 97 -5.13 2.15 -2.47
N GLN A 98 -4.76 2.05 -1.19
CA GLN A 98 -4.75 0.77 -0.49
C GLN A 98 -6.14 0.13 -0.51
N ILE A 99 -7.20 0.89 -0.23
CA ILE A 99 -8.59 0.42 -0.30
C ILE A 99 -8.95 -0.05 -1.71
N ASP A 100 -8.65 0.77 -2.73
CA ASP A 100 -8.95 0.46 -4.13
C ASP A 100 -8.25 -0.84 -4.57
N CYS A 101 -6.94 -0.95 -4.31
CA CYS A 101 -6.16 -2.14 -4.67
C CYS A 101 -6.67 -3.39 -3.94
N LEU A 102 -6.95 -3.28 -2.64
CA LEU A 102 -7.46 -4.42 -1.85
C LEU A 102 -8.84 -4.87 -2.33
N ARG A 103 -9.74 -3.94 -2.68
CA ARG A 103 -11.05 -4.30 -3.25
C ARG A 103 -10.92 -5.08 -4.55
N LYS A 104 -10.01 -4.65 -5.44
CA LYS A 104 -9.71 -5.35 -6.69
C LYS A 104 -9.11 -6.73 -6.44
N GLN A 105 -8.17 -6.86 -5.52
CA GLN A 105 -7.59 -8.17 -5.15
C GLN A 105 -8.59 -9.14 -4.52
N ILE A 106 -9.51 -8.62 -3.70
CA ILE A 106 -10.58 -9.41 -3.10
C ILE A 106 -11.53 -9.89 -4.20
N ALA A 107 -11.99 -8.99 -5.08
CA ALA A 107 -12.87 -9.37 -6.19
C ALA A 107 -12.22 -10.42 -7.10
N TYR A 108 -10.95 -10.23 -7.46
CA TYR A 108 -10.19 -11.19 -8.27
C TYR A 108 -10.03 -12.55 -7.54
N GLY A 109 -9.73 -12.54 -6.24
CA GLY A 109 -9.63 -13.75 -5.44
C GLY A 109 -10.97 -14.48 -5.28
N GLU A 110 -12.07 -13.74 -5.10
CA GLU A 110 -13.43 -14.30 -5.03
C GLU A 110 -13.81 -14.97 -6.35
N ALA A 111 -13.47 -14.35 -7.48
CA ALA A 111 -13.64 -14.93 -8.80
C ALA A 111 -12.81 -16.22 -8.95
N LEU A 112 -11.52 -16.20 -8.61
CA LEU A 112 -10.67 -17.40 -8.63
C LEU A 112 -11.24 -18.55 -7.77
N CYS A 113 -11.71 -18.24 -6.56
CA CYS A 113 -12.35 -19.22 -5.69
C CYS A 113 -13.62 -19.81 -6.32
N ALA A 114 -14.48 -18.97 -6.91
CA ALA A 114 -15.70 -19.42 -7.58
C ALA A 114 -15.39 -20.32 -8.79
N HIS A 115 -14.40 -19.96 -9.62
CA HIS A 115 -14.00 -20.78 -10.76
C HIS A 115 -13.32 -22.09 -10.33
N ALA A 116 -12.50 -22.07 -9.27
CA ALA A 116 -11.89 -23.29 -8.72
C ALA A 116 -12.94 -24.26 -8.16
N GLU A 117 -13.92 -23.75 -7.41
CA GLU A 117 -15.05 -24.54 -6.90
C GLU A 117 -15.87 -25.16 -8.04
N ARG A 118 -16.18 -24.37 -9.08
CA ARG A 118 -16.87 -24.86 -10.29
C ARG A 118 -16.07 -25.96 -10.99
N LEU A 119 -14.78 -25.77 -11.21
CA LEU A 119 -13.90 -26.77 -11.83
C LEU A 119 -13.81 -28.07 -11.02
N LEU A 120 -13.68 -27.96 -9.69
CA LEU A 120 -13.64 -29.14 -8.81
C LEU A 120 -14.93 -29.96 -8.94
N ARG A 121 -16.08 -29.31 -9.02
CA ARG A 121 -17.40 -29.99 -9.12
C ARG A 121 -17.69 -30.52 -10.52
N GLU A 122 -17.58 -29.67 -11.53
CA GLU A 122 -17.99 -29.99 -12.91
C GLU A 122 -16.98 -30.88 -13.63
N ARG A 123 -15.68 -30.60 -13.49
CA ARG A 123 -14.63 -31.31 -14.23
C ARG A 123 -14.04 -32.49 -13.46
N PHE A 124 -13.87 -32.35 -12.14
CA PHE A 124 -13.24 -33.38 -11.30
C PHE A 124 -14.23 -34.17 -10.43
N GLY A 125 -15.54 -33.91 -10.57
CA GLY A 125 -16.59 -34.68 -9.92
C GLY A 125 -16.57 -34.64 -8.40
N LEU A 126 -16.00 -33.59 -7.77
CA LEU A 126 -16.05 -33.45 -6.31
C LEU A 126 -17.50 -33.20 -5.85
N ASP A 127 -17.93 -33.95 -4.85
CA ASP A 127 -19.21 -33.72 -4.20
C ASP A 127 -19.22 -32.39 -3.40
N ALA A 128 -20.40 -31.82 -3.21
CA ALA A 128 -20.59 -30.57 -2.49
C ALA A 128 -20.08 -30.66 -1.04
N ASP A 129 -20.25 -31.80 -0.38
CA ASP A 129 -19.75 -32.02 0.98
C ASP A 129 -18.22 -32.04 1.03
N ALA A 130 -17.57 -32.62 0.01
CA ALA A 130 -16.11 -32.61 -0.11
C ALA A 130 -15.57 -31.20 -0.35
N THR A 131 -16.24 -30.39 -1.18
CA THR A 131 -15.86 -28.98 -1.39
C THR A 131 -16.06 -28.13 -0.13
N ASN A 132 -17.13 -28.37 0.63
CA ASN A 132 -17.37 -27.72 1.91
C ASN A 132 -16.33 -28.13 2.97
N ALA A 133 -15.91 -29.39 2.99
CA ALA A 133 -14.82 -29.86 3.83
C ALA A 133 -13.51 -29.13 3.50
N LEU A 134 -13.17 -28.98 2.21
CA LEU A 134 -11.98 -28.21 1.79
C LEU A 134 -12.04 -26.76 2.27
N ARG A 135 -13.20 -26.09 2.14
CA ARG A 135 -13.41 -24.72 2.64
C ARG A 135 -13.21 -24.62 4.15
N THR A 136 -13.74 -25.57 4.91
CA THR A 136 -13.64 -25.59 6.38
C THR A 136 -12.21 -25.86 6.85
N GLN A 137 -11.49 -26.74 6.17
CA GLN A 137 -10.11 -27.10 6.46
C GLN A 137 -9.09 -26.05 5.98
N ALA A 138 -9.51 -25.09 5.14
CA ALA A 138 -8.61 -24.12 4.52
C ALA A 138 -7.73 -23.38 5.53
N ARG A 139 -8.25 -23.06 6.72
CA ARG A 139 -7.49 -22.35 7.78
C ARG A 139 -6.35 -23.17 8.39
N ALA A 140 -6.47 -24.49 8.42
CA ALA A 140 -5.48 -25.40 9.01
C ALA A 140 -4.49 -25.97 7.98
N ALA A 141 -4.83 -25.92 6.70
CA ALA A 141 -4.01 -26.47 5.62
C ALA A 141 -2.74 -25.64 5.39
N ILE A 142 -1.59 -26.31 5.34
CA ILE A 142 -0.30 -25.69 5.00
C ILE A 142 0.04 -26.03 3.55
N GLN A 143 0.19 -25.00 2.71
CA GLN A 143 0.37 -25.15 1.27
C GLN A 143 1.64 -25.95 0.91
N LYS A 144 2.82 -25.52 1.39
CA LYS A 144 4.11 -26.07 0.95
C LYS A 144 4.27 -27.58 1.22
N PRO A 145 3.96 -28.11 2.42
CA PRO A 145 4.05 -29.56 2.67
C PRO A 145 3.08 -30.36 1.82
N ALA A 146 1.85 -29.87 1.62
CA ALA A 146 0.85 -30.54 0.81
C ALA A 146 1.27 -30.63 -0.67
N ILE A 147 1.88 -29.58 -1.22
CA ILE A 147 2.41 -29.60 -2.59
C ILE A 147 3.59 -30.55 -2.70
N ARG A 148 4.55 -30.50 -1.76
CA ARG A 148 5.71 -31.40 -1.79
C ARG A 148 5.33 -32.87 -1.73
N GLU A 149 4.33 -33.21 -0.92
CA GLU A 149 3.82 -34.58 -0.84
C GLU A 149 3.11 -34.99 -2.14
N LEU A 150 2.33 -34.08 -2.73
CA LEU A 150 1.70 -34.30 -4.02
C LEU A 150 2.73 -34.53 -5.14
N ASP A 151 3.78 -33.71 -5.19
CA ASP A 151 4.85 -33.83 -6.17
C ASP A 151 5.62 -35.14 -5.98
N ARG A 152 5.90 -35.53 -4.73
CA ARG A 152 6.49 -36.84 -4.42
C ARG A 152 5.63 -38.00 -4.91
N GLN A 153 4.31 -37.95 -4.72
CA GLN A 153 3.38 -38.97 -5.22
C GLN A 153 3.36 -39.02 -6.75
N TRP A 154 3.44 -37.86 -7.40
CA TRP A 154 3.54 -37.74 -8.85
C TRP A 154 4.83 -38.35 -9.40
N ASP A 155 5.97 -38.02 -8.80
CA ASP A 155 7.29 -38.53 -9.18
C ASP A 155 7.39 -40.04 -9.02
N LYS A 156 6.72 -40.59 -8.00
CA LYS A 156 6.66 -42.04 -7.75
C LYS A 156 5.60 -42.78 -8.57
N ASN A 157 4.87 -42.10 -9.45
CA ASN A 157 3.74 -42.66 -10.20
C ASN A 157 2.64 -43.28 -9.30
N GLU A 158 2.47 -42.77 -8.08
CA GLU A 158 1.44 -43.23 -7.13
C GLU A 158 0.06 -42.63 -7.45
N ILE A 159 0.01 -41.56 -8.24
CA ILE A 159 -1.21 -40.84 -8.63
C ILE A 159 -1.25 -40.56 -10.13
N GLU A 160 -2.45 -40.60 -10.69
CA GLU A 160 -2.70 -40.21 -12.08
C GLU A 160 -2.75 -38.68 -12.24
N GLU A 161 -2.60 -38.21 -13.48
CA GLU A 161 -2.57 -36.79 -13.80
C GLU A 161 -3.86 -36.04 -13.41
N GLU A 162 -5.02 -36.65 -13.64
CA GLU A 162 -6.31 -36.04 -13.26
C GLU A 162 -6.44 -35.91 -11.74
N GLU A 163 -5.98 -36.93 -10.99
CA GLU A 163 -5.98 -36.89 -9.54
C GLU A 163 -5.00 -35.85 -8.98
N TYR A 164 -3.82 -35.71 -9.60
CA TYR A 164 -2.86 -34.65 -9.29
C TYR A 164 -3.51 -33.28 -9.45
N ARG A 165 -4.08 -32.99 -10.63
CA ARG A 165 -4.70 -31.70 -10.94
C ARG A 165 -5.85 -31.38 -9.99
N ARG A 166 -6.67 -32.38 -9.64
CA ARG A 166 -7.75 -32.27 -8.65
C ARG A 166 -7.22 -31.86 -7.27
N LYS A 167 -6.25 -32.60 -6.73
CA LYS A 167 -5.67 -32.30 -5.40
C LYS A 167 -4.94 -30.96 -5.40
N ARG A 168 -4.16 -30.66 -6.46
CA ARG A 168 -3.45 -29.39 -6.64
C ARG A 168 -4.42 -28.21 -6.68
N LEU A 169 -5.51 -28.31 -7.44
CA LEU A 169 -6.56 -27.29 -7.50
C LEU A 169 -7.25 -27.10 -6.14
N GLY A 170 -7.47 -28.18 -5.38
CA GLY A 170 -7.97 -28.11 -4.00
C GLY A 170 -7.05 -27.32 -3.07
N ILE A 171 -5.73 -27.53 -3.17
CA ILE A 171 -4.72 -26.78 -2.39
C ILE A 171 -4.72 -25.29 -2.80
N GLU A 172 -4.80 -24.99 -4.09
CA GLU A 172 -4.88 -23.61 -4.58
C GLU A 172 -6.16 -22.91 -4.10
N TYR A 173 -7.31 -23.59 -4.17
CA TYR A 173 -8.58 -23.09 -3.63
C TYR A 173 -8.49 -22.73 -2.14
N GLN A 174 -7.93 -23.63 -1.32
CA GLN A 174 -7.72 -23.36 0.12
C GLN A 174 -6.74 -22.20 0.36
N THR A 175 -5.72 -22.07 -0.47
CA THR A 175 -4.72 -21.00 -0.39
C THR A 175 -5.34 -19.64 -0.71
N GLU A 176 -6.16 -19.55 -1.75
CA GLU A 176 -6.87 -18.31 -2.08
C GLU A 176 -7.89 -17.92 -1.02
N LEU A 177 -8.61 -18.89 -0.41
CA LEU A 177 -9.49 -18.61 0.73
C LEU A 177 -8.74 -17.97 1.91
N ARG A 178 -7.55 -18.48 2.27
CA ARG A 178 -6.72 -17.88 3.33
C ARG A 178 -6.24 -16.47 2.95
N LYS A 179 -5.85 -16.24 1.69
CA LYS A 179 -5.46 -14.91 1.20
C LYS A 179 -6.62 -13.92 1.32
N LEU A 180 -7.83 -14.31 0.90
CA LEU A 180 -9.03 -13.48 1.01
C LEU A 180 -9.33 -13.07 2.46
N GLU A 181 -9.21 -13.97 3.43
CA GLU A 181 -9.40 -13.61 4.84
C GLU A 181 -8.40 -12.54 5.31
N ARG A 182 -7.13 -12.62 4.88
CA ARG A 182 -6.11 -11.60 5.20
C ARG A 182 -6.39 -10.28 4.50
N GLU A 183 -6.72 -10.31 3.22
CA GLU A 183 -7.02 -9.12 2.42
C GLU A 183 -8.24 -8.37 2.97
N ARG A 184 -9.30 -9.09 3.39
CA ARG A 184 -10.47 -8.50 4.05
C ARG A 184 -10.12 -7.80 5.36
N LYS A 185 -9.29 -8.43 6.21
CA LYS A 185 -8.80 -7.79 7.46
C LYS A 185 -7.94 -6.55 7.18
N ARG A 186 -7.14 -6.57 6.11
CA ARG A 186 -6.37 -5.39 5.67
C ARG A 186 -7.29 -4.30 5.14
N LEU A 187 -8.33 -4.65 4.40
CA LEU A 187 -9.32 -3.70 3.90
C LEU A 187 -10.05 -3.02 5.05
N GLU A 188 -10.47 -3.75 6.08
CA GLU A 188 -11.07 -3.17 7.29
C GLU A 188 -10.12 -2.20 8.00
N THR A 189 -8.82 -2.51 8.04
CA THR A 189 -7.81 -1.62 8.62
C THR A 189 -7.62 -0.37 7.76
N ALA A 190 -7.46 -0.52 6.44
CA ALA A 190 -7.32 0.59 5.52
C ALA A 190 -8.55 1.51 5.50
N LEU A 191 -9.77 0.96 5.62
CA LEU A 191 -11.02 1.73 5.76
C LEU A 191 -11.03 2.57 7.04
N ARG A 192 -10.58 1.99 8.16
CA ARG A 192 -10.43 2.74 9.43
C ARG A 192 -9.38 3.84 9.30
N ASP A 193 -8.23 3.53 8.71
CA ASP A 193 -7.14 4.50 8.51
C ASP A 193 -7.55 5.63 7.58
N TYR A 194 -8.30 5.34 6.51
CA TYR A 194 -8.87 6.35 5.61
C TYR A 194 -9.89 7.24 6.33
N SER A 195 -10.73 6.65 7.18
CA SER A 195 -11.65 7.43 8.02
C SER A 195 -10.87 8.35 8.98
N ILE A 196 -9.84 7.84 9.66
CA ILE A 196 -9.00 8.66 10.55
C ILE A 196 -8.30 9.78 9.78
N ALA A 197 -7.69 9.48 8.63
CA ALA A 197 -7.04 10.46 7.78
C ALA A 197 -8.03 11.51 7.25
N GLY A 198 -9.26 11.10 6.94
CA GLY A 198 -10.34 11.99 6.49
C GLY A 198 -10.94 12.86 7.59
N HIS A 199 -10.79 12.54 8.87
CA HIS A 199 -11.37 13.33 9.97
C HIS A 199 -10.32 14.07 10.81
N ALA A 200 -9.05 14.02 10.43
CA ALA A 200 -7.96 14.65 11.15
C ALA A 200 -7.68 16.07 10.64
N PRO A 201 -8.02 17.14 11.39
CA PRO A 201 -7.56 18.49 11.05
C PRO A 201 -6.03 18.60 11.18
N LEU A 202 -5.47 19.61 10.53
CA LEU A 202 -4.09 20.01 10.75
C LEU A 202 -3.87 20.41 12.22
N GLN A 203 -2.74 20.00 12.80
CA GLN A 203 -2.49 20.19 14.23
C GLN A 203 -2.01 21.62 14.54
N ASP A 204 -2.21 22.06 15.78
CA ASP A 204 -1.91 23.45 16.17
C ASP A 204 -0.43 23.80 16.02
N HIS A 205 0.48 22.86 16.30
CA HIS A 205 1.92 23.09 16.09
C HIS A 205 2.29 23.24 14.60
N GLU A 206 1.54 22.60 13.71
CA GLU A 206 1.74 22.64 12.26
C GLU A 206 1.22 23.95 11.69
N ILE A 207 0.02 24.36 12.11
CA ILE A 207 -0.53 25.68 11.80
C ILE A 207 0.37 26.78 12.38
N GLY A 208 0.88 26.60 13.59
CA GLY A 208 1.85 27.51 14.23
C GLY A 208 3.14 27.61 13.42
N HIS A 209 3.64 26.50 12.86
CA HIS A 209 4.83 26.49 12.01
C HIS A 209 4.61 27.18 10.64
N ILE A 210 3.44 26.98 10.02
CA ILE A 210 3.04 27.66 8.78
C ILE A 210 2.86 29.16 9.03
N TRP A 211 2.05 29.52 10.03
CA TRP A 211 1.65 30.90 10.27
C TRP A 211 2.76 31.69 10.96
N GLY A 212 3.55 31.08 11.84
CA GLY A 212 4.61 31.73 12.59
C GLY A 212 4.10 32.56 13.77
N ILE A 213 2.96 32.18 14.35
CA ILE A 213 2.38 32.86 15.53
C ILE A 213 2.52 32.00 16.80
N PRO A 214 2.55 32.61 18.00
CA PRO A 214 2.63 31.87 19.26
C PRO A 214 1.42 30.95 19.48
N ALA A 215 1.64 29.80 20.13
CA ALA A 215 0.61 28.79 20.38
C ALA A 215 -0.61 29.33 21.15
N GLY A 216 -0.40 30.20 22.15
CA GLY A 216 -1.51 30.80 22.91
C GLY A 216 -2.42 31.68 22.04
N THR A 217 -1.82 32.53 21.20
CA THR A 217 -2.56 33.36 20.24
C THR A 217 -3.30 32.51 19.21
N LEU A 218 -2.66 31.44 18.73
CA LEU A 218 -3.27 30.49 17.80
C LEU A 218 -4.50 29.81 18.41
N ALA A 219 -4.40 29.28 19.62
CA ALA A 219 -5.49 28.58 20.29
C ALA A 219 -6.72 29.48 20.50
N ALA A 220 -6.51 30.73 20.95
CA ALA A 220 -7.58 31.70 21.13
C ALA A 220 -8.28 32.05 19.80
N ARG A 221 -7.50 32.26 18.73
CA ARG A 221 -8.04 32.52 17.38
C ARG A 221 -8.81 31.31 16.85
N LYS A 222 -8.26 30.11 16.99
CA LYS A 222 -8.90 28.85 16.57
C LYS A 222 -10.25 28.68 17.26
N ALA A 223 -10.32 28.83 18.58
CA ALA A 223 -11.58 28.72 19.32
C ALA A 223 -12.62 29.75 18.84
N LYS A 224 -12.21 31.02 18.69
CA LYS A 224 -13.08 32.10 18.20
C LYS A 224 -13.64 31.78 16.80
N PHE A 225 -12.78 31.46 15.85
CA PHE A 225 -13.20 31.30 14.45
C PHE A 225 -13.90 29.97 14.20
N LEU A 226 -13.55 28.91 14.93
CA LEU A 226 -14.31 27.66 14.90
C LEU A 226 -15.74 27.88 15.43
N HIS A 227 -15.90 28.64 16.52
CA HIS A 227 -17.23 28.99 17.02
C HIS A 227 -18.06 29.79 16.00
N GLN A 228 -17.45 30.83 15.40
CA GLN A 228 -18.11 31.63 14.34
C GLN A 228 -18.48 30.78 13.12
N TYR A 229 -17.60 29.87 12.71
CA TYR A 229 -17.87 28.94 11.61
C TYR A 229 -19.07 28.04 11.92
N LEU A 230 -19.12 27.43 13.11
CA LEU A 230 -20.21 26.55 13.50
C LEU A 230 -21.55 27.30 13.63
N GLN A 231 -21.54 28.53 14.16
CA GLN A 231 -22.72 29.40 14.16
C GLN A 231 -23.17 29.76 12.74
N GLY A 232 -22.23 30.06 11.85
CA GLY A 232 -22.51 30.34 10.44
C GLY A 232 -23.16 29.15 9.75
N LEU A 233 -22.61 27.94 9.93
CA LEU A 233 -23.21 26.71 9.42
C LEU A 233 -24.63 26.50 9.97
N GLN A 234 -24.82 26.67 11.28
CA GLN A 234 -26.13 26.51 11.90
C GLN A 234 -27.15 27.49 11.33
N SER A 235 -26.75 28.72 11.03
CA SER A 235 -27.63 29.74 10.43
C SER A 235 -27.96 29.47 8.95
N ALA A 236 -27.06 28.80 8.23
CA ALA A 236 -27.23 28.47 6.82
C ALA A 236 -28.07 27.20 6.59
N LEU A 237 -28.22 26.37 7.62
CA LEU A 237 -29.03 25.15 7.56
C LEU A 237 -30.49 25.44 7.87
N PRO A 238 -31.45 24.78 7.19
CA PRO A 238 -32.85 24.91 7.53
C PRO A 238 -33.10 24.40 8.95
N PRO A 239 -34.00 25.04 9.73
CA PRO A 239 -34.33 24.59 11.07
C PRO A 239 -34.95 23.19 10.99
N THR A 240 -34.16 22.18 11.34
CA THR A 240 -34.58 20.77 11.34
C THR A 240 -34.84 20.31 12.77
N SER A 241 -35.89 19.50 12.97
CA SER A 241 -36.33 18.98 14.27
C SER A 241 -35.48 17.80 14.79
N GLN A 242 -34.32 17.56 14.18
CA GLN A 242 -33.46 16.42 14.45
C GLN A 242 -32.40 16.75 15.53
N PRO A 243 -31.85 15.74 16.22
CA PRO A 243 -30.87 15.94 17.29
C PRO A 243 -29.68 16.78 16.81
N SER A 244 -29.07 17.54 17.71
CA SER A 244 -27.93 18.42 17.42
C SER A 244 -26.77 17.62 16.83
N VAL A 245 -26.68 17.60 15.50
CA VAL A 245 -25.57 16.98 14.78
C VAL A 245 -24.30 17.76 15.09
N ASP A 246 -23.21 17.06 15.36
CA ASP A 246 -21.89 17.66 15.46
C ASP A 246 -21.47 18.17 14.07
N LEU A 247 -21.79 19.44 13.79
CA LEU A 247 -21.54 20.10 12.50
C LEU A 247 -20.06 20.08 12.09
N TRP A 248 -19.15 19.99 13.07
CA TRP A 248 -17.72 19.87 12.79
C TRP A 248 -17.36 18.49 12.23
N LYS A 249 -17.85 17.42 12.86
CA LYS A 249 -17.69 16.06 12.31
C LYS A 249 -18.38 15.91 10.95
N GLU A 250 -19.54 16.56 10.79
CA GLU A 250 -20.27 16.53 9.53
C GLU A 250 -19.52 17.25 8.41
N THR A 251 -18.86 18.37 8.72
CA THR A 251 -17.97 19.07 7.79
C THR A 251 -16.93 18.10 7.20
N PHE A 252 -16.27 17.31 8.04
CA PHE A 252 -15.32 16.30 7.58
C PHE A 252 -15.97 15.20 6.75
N ARG A 253 -17.14 14.70 7.15
CA ARG A 253 -17.85 13.66 6.39
C ARG A 253 -18.17 14.14 4.97
N VAL A 254 -18.71 15.34 4.83
CA VAL A 254 -19.07 15.94 3.53
C VAL A 254 -17.82 16.15 2.68
N LEU A 255 -16.77 16.76 3.25
CA LEU A 255 -15.53 17.02 2.51
C LEU A 255 -14.75 15.74 2.16
N ALA A 256 -14.79 14.71 3.02
CA ALA A 256 -14.17 13.41 2.76
C ALA A 256 -14.80 12.70 1.56
N GLY A 257 -16.06 13.02 1.20
CA GLY A 257 -16.72 12.53 0.00
C GLY A 257 -16.17 13.10 -1.32
N ARG A 258 -15.36 14.16 -1.29
CA ARG A 258 -14.71 14.69 -2.49
C ARG A 258 -13.80 13.63 -3.13
N PRO A 259 -13.70 13.56 -4.47
CA PRO A 259 -12.74 12.68 -5.12
C PRO A 259 -11.32 12.99 -4.63
N VAL A 260 -10.49 11.95 -4.52
CA VAL A 260 -9.11 12.10 -4.08
C VAL A 260 -8.26 12.53 -5.27
N GLU A 261 -7.55 13.64 -5.12
CA GLU A 261 -6.62 14.13 -6.13
C GLU A 261 -5.41 13.20 -6.26
N ARG A 262 -4.97 12.98 -7.50
CA ARG A 262 -3.80 12.14 -7.81
C ARG A 262 -2.54 12.97 -7.83
N SER A 263 -1.56 12.60 -7.02
CA SER A 263 -0.25 13.24 -7.02
C SER A 263 0.66 12.56 -8.03
N THR A 264 1.46 13.32 -8.79
CA THR A 264 2.57 12.75 -9.56
C THR A 264 3.74 12.49 -8.62
N VAL A 265 4.04 11.22 -8.35
CA VAL A 265 5.10 10.83 -7.42
C VAL A 265 6.28 10.25 -8.18
N PRO A 266 7.52 10.71 -7.94
CA PRO A 266 8.70 10.08 -8.52
C PRO A 266 8.93 8.70 -7.90
N TYR A 267 9.67 7.85 -8.61
CA TYR A 267 10.09 6.57 -8.07
C TYR A 267 10.91 6.76 -6.78
N ASP A 268 10.57 5.98 -5.75
CA ASP A 268 11.08 6.10 -4.38
C ASP A 268 12.28 5.19 -4.09
N GLY A 269 12.75 4.43 -5.08
CA GLY A 269 13.84 3.47 -4.92
C GLY A 269 13.42 2.10 -4.39
N LEU A 270 12.11 1.85 -4.25
CA LEU A 270 11.60 0.55 -3.79
C LEU A 270 11.99 -0.55 -4.79
N ASP A 271 12.80 -1.52 -4.31
CA ASP A 271 13.34 -2.65 -5.09
C ASP A 271 14.52 -2.34 -6.03
N ARG A 272 15.28 -1.28 -5.72
CA ARG A 272 16.49 -0.86 -6.45
C ARG A 272 16.20 -0.34 -7.86
N THR A 273 15.41 -1.05 -8.66
CA THR A 273 15.00 -0.65 -10.01
C THR A 273 13.48 -0.69 -10.20
N GLU A 274 12.95 0.26 -10.98
CA GLU A 274 11.52 0.30 -11.32
C GLU A 274 11.07 -0.97 -12.03
N ALA A 275 11.91 -1.56 -12.89
CA ALA A 275 11.60 -2.80 -13.59
C ALA A 275 11.38 -3.99 -12.62
N SER A 276 12.24 -4.13 -11.60
CA SER A 276 12.10 -5.19 -10.60
C SER A 276 10.84 -5.00 -9.75
N LEU A 277 10.51 -3.74 -9.42
CA LEU A 277 9.26 -3.41 -8.75
C LEU A 277 8.05 -3.81 -9.62
N MET A 278 8.04 -3.45 -10.91
CA MET A 278 6.94 -3.76 -11.82
C MET A 278 6.73 -5.27 -11.98
N GLU A 279 7.80 -6.07 -12.07
CA GLU A 279 7.70 -7.54 -12.11
C GLU A 279 7.09 -8.11 -10.83
N ARG A 280 7.53 -7.60 -9.67
CA ARG A 280 6.98 -8.00 -8.37
C ARG A 280 5.50 -7.61 -8.25
N LEU A 281 5.14 -6.39 -8.64
CA LEU A 281 3.76 -5.90 -8.61
C LEU A 281 2.87 -6.72 -9.54
N THR A 282 3.36 -7.11 -10.71
CA THR A 282 2.64 -7.98 -11.65
C THR A 282 2.38 -9.35 -11.03
N THR A 283 3.41 -9.96 -10.44
CA THR A 283 3.31 -11.25 -9.73
C THR A 283 2.33 -11.17 -8.55
N PHE A 284 2.35 -10.05 -7.83
CA PHE A 284 1.44 -9.77 -6.70
C PHE A 284 0.00 -9.56 -7.18
N ALA A 285 -0.20 -8.82 -8.27
CA ALA A 285 -1.51 -8.55 -8.85
C ALA A 285 -2.19 -9.85 -9.31
N VAL A 286 -1.45 -10.78 -9.94
CA VAL A 286 -2.02 -12.08 -10.34
C VAL A 286 -2.14 -13.07 -9.18
N LYS A 287 -1.78 -12.68 -7.94
CA LYS A 287 -1.78 -13.54 -6.73
C LYS A 287 -0.84 -14.75 -6.81
N ALA A 288 0.22 -14.68 -7.62
CA ALA A 288 1.23 -15.73 -7.73
C ALA A 288 2.31 -15.65 -6.63
N THR A 289 2.31 -14.60 -5.81
CA THR A 289 3.24 -14.46 -4.69
C THR A 289 3.01 -15.55 -3.63
N PRO A 290 4.08 -16.20 -3.13
CA PRO A 290 3.97 -17.17 -2.05
C PRO A 290 3.42 -16.54 -0.76
N GLU A 291 2.63 -17.33 -0.02
CA GLU A 291 1.93 -16.89 1.20
C GLU A 291 2.87 -16.27 2.26
N ASP A 292 4.09 -16.81 2.41
CA ASP A 292 5.08 -16.32 3.39
C ASP A 292 5.64 -14.92 3.07
N PHE A 293 5.70 -14.56 1.79
CA PHE A 293 6.25 -13.28 1.32
C PHE A 293 5.17 -12.23 1.10
N GLU A 294 3.93 -12.67 0.89
CA GLU A 294 2.78 -11.82 0.57
C GLU A 294 2.59 -10.69 1.59
N SER A 295 2.67 -11.00 2.90
CA SER A 295 2.50 -9.96 3.93
C SER A 295 3.63 -8.92 3.93
N ARG A 296 4.87 -9.33 3.65
CA ARG A 296 6.00 -8.38 3.54
C ARG A 296 5.90 -7.55 2.28
N ALA A 297 5.50 -8.17 1.16
CA ALA A 297 5.27 -7.48 -0.10
C ALA A 297 4.17 -6.43 0.05
N TRP A 298 3.02 -6.78 0.64
CA TRP A 298 1.94 -5.83 0.91
C TRP A 298 2.40 -4.67 1.78
N LEU A 299 3.14 -4.92 2.87
CA LEU A 299 3.65 -3.85 3.72
C LEU A 299 4.53 -2.88 2.93
N ALA A 300 5.48 -3.39 2.15
CA ALA A 300 6.35 -2.57 1.31
C ALA A 300 5.55 -1.74 0.29
N ILE A 301 4.60 -2.35 -0.40
CA ILE A 301 3.73 -1.67 -1.38
C ILE A 301 2.87 -0.62 -0.70
N SER A 302 2.24 -0.95 0.43
CA SER A 302 1.31 -0.06 1.14
C SER A 302 1.96 1.24 1.62
N LEU A 303 3.26 1.22 1.88
CA LEU A 303 4.04 2.38 2.32
C LEU A 303 4.50 3.28 1.15
N SER A 304 4.48 2.78 -0.08
CA SER A 304 4.89 3.50 -1.28
C SER A 304 3.69 3.95 -2.10
N LEU A 305 3.50 5.27 -2.21
CA LEU A 305 2.44 5.84 -3.06
C LEU A 305 2.67 5.49 -4.54
N PHE A 306 3.94 5.49 -5.00
CA PHE A 306 4.30 5.10 -6.35
C PHE A 306 3.92 3.64 -6.64
N ALA A 307 4.29 2.70 -5.75
CA ALA A 307 3.98 1.29 -5.93
C ALA A 307 2.46 1.03 -5.97
N LEU A 308 1.68 1.71 -5.12
CA LEU A 308 0.23 1.62 -5.13
C LEU A 308 -0.41 2.17 -6.43
N GLN A 309 0.10 3.28 -6.96
CA GLN A 309 -0.36 3.83 -8.24
C GLN A 309 -0.10 2.84 -9.38
N ARG A 310 1.09 2.22 -9.41
CA ARG A 310 1.45 1.20 -10.40
C ARG A 310 0.64 -0.08 -10.24
N LEU A 311 0.42 -0.55 -9.01
CA LEU A 311 -0.41 -1.72 -8.74
C LEU A 311 -1.85 -1.50 -9.21
N SER A 312 -2.45 -0.35 -8.90
CA SER A 312 -3.81 -0.01 -9.34
C SER A 312 -3.92 0.01 -10.87
N ALA A 313 -2.89 0.51 -11.57
CA ALA A 313 -2.83 0.49 -13.04
C ALA A 313 -2.76 -0.95 -13.57
N ILE A 314 -1.85 -1.77 -13.06
CA ILE A 314 -1.72 -3.19 -13.46
C ILE A 314 -3.05 -3.93 -13.25
N GLN A 315 -3.70 -3.73 -12.10
CA GLN A 315 -4.97 -4.37 -11.79
C GLN A 315 -6.12 -3.94 -12.70
N ASN A 316 -6.09 -2.72 -13.24
CA ASN A 316 -7.11 -2.27 -14.21
C ASN A 316 -6.93 -2.92 -15.58
N GLU A 317 -5.70 -3.35 -15.90
CA GLU A 317 -5.36 -4.03 -17.15
C GLU A 317 -5.50 -5.56 -17.06
N GLN A 318 -5.83 -6.10 -15.87
CA GLN A 318 -5.96 -7.54 -15.69
C GLN A 318 -7.24 -8.07 -16.35
N ASP A 319 -7.07 -9.10 -17.18
CA ASP A 319 -8.18 -9.87 -17.72
C ASP A 319 -8.87 -10.67 -16.61
N THR A 320 -10.09 -10.29 -16.30
CA THR A 320 -10.96 -10.96 -15.30
C THR A 320 -12.01 -11.87 -15.97
N ASP A 321 -11.84 -12.13 -17.26
CA ASP A 321 -12.73 -13.00 -18.03
C ASP A 321 -12.68 -14.44 -17.51
N SER A 322 -13.84 -15.10 -17.49
CA SER A 322 -13.99 -16.47 -16.98
C SER A 322 -13.01 -17.46 -17.64
N ALA A 323 -12.75 -17.32 -18.94
CA ALA A 323 -11.85 -18.21 -19.68
C ALA A 323 -10.38 -18.01 -19.25
N ALA A 324 -9.97 -16.74 -19.04
CA ALA A 324 -8.64 -16.41 -18.58
C ALA A 324 -8.39 -16.93 -17.15
N LEU A 325 -9.36 -16.74 -16.25
CA LEU A 325 -9.28 -17.23 -14.87
C LEU A 325 -9.17 -18.76 -14.81
N GLU A 326 -9.95 -19.47 -15.64
CA GLU A 326 -9.88 -20.92 -15.75
C GLU A 326 -8.53 -21.39 -16.31
N GLN A 327 -7.99 -20.74 -17.33
CA GLN A 327 -6.68 -21.04 -17.87
C GLN A 327 -5.57 -20.85 -16.82
N VAL A 328 -5.62 -19.76 -16.05
CA VAL A 328 -4.67 -19.49 -14.95
C VAL A 328 -4.73 -20.60 -13.90
N LEU A 329 -5.93 -21.02 -13.48
CA LEU A 329 -6.10 -22.11 -12.52
C LEU A 329 -5.56 -23.44 -13.05
N LEU A 330 -5.86 -23.76 -14.31
CA LEU A 330 -5.39 -24.99 -14.95
C LEU A 330 -3.87 -25.01 -15.08
N GLN A 331 -3.25 -23.89 -15.48
CA GLN A 331 -1.80 -23.75 -15.55
C GLN A 331 -1.14 -23.96 -14.18
N ARG A 332 -1.70 -23.38 -13.11
CA ARG A 332 -1.20 -23.57 -11.73
C ARG A 332 -1.38 -24.97 -11.19
N SER A 333 -2.38 -25.69 -11.70
CA SER A 333 -2.72 -27.05 -11.29
C SER A 333 -2.01 -28.14 -12.09
N SER A 334 -1.33 -27.78 -13.18
CA SER A 334 -0.65 -28.74 -14.06
C SER A 334 0.60 -29.30 -13.39
N PRO A 335 0.85 -30.62 -13.47
CA PRO A 335 2.07 -31.21 -12.93
C PRO A 335 3.30 -30.69 -13.69
N ALA A 336 4.44 -30.69 -13.00
CA ALA A 336 5.71 -30.52 -13.70
C ALA A 336 5.87 -31.67 -14.72
N PRO A 337 6.25 -31.36 -15.97
CA PRO A 337 6.50 -32.40 -16.96
C PRO A 337 7.57 -33.33 -16.40
N LYS A 338 7.27 -34.63 -16.32
CA LYS A 338 8.26 -35.65 -15.98
C LYS A 338 9.39 -35.52 -16.99
N GLU A 339 10.63 -35.39 -16.51
CA GLU A 339 11.78 -35.56 -17.38
C GLU A 339 11.59 -36.92 -18.06
N SER A 340 11.45 -36.92 -19.38
CA SER A 340 11.25 -38.15 -20.14
C SER A 340 12.33 -39.15 -19.73
N GLU A 341 11.95 -40.37 -19.34
CA GLU A 341 12.83 -41.54 -19.13
C GLU A 341 13.49 -42.02 -20.45
N GLY A 342 13.81 -41.08 -21.33
CA GLY A 342 14.27 -41.28 -22.68
C GLY A 342 14.90 -40.02 -23.26
N LYS A 343 15.70 -39.29 -22.47
CA LYS A 343 16.90 -38.74 -23.11
C LYS A 343 17.71 -39.97 -23.52
N PRO A 344 18.01 -40.22 -24.80
CA PRO A 344 19.16 -41.06 -25.08
C PRO A 344 20.30 -40.43 -24.31
N GLU A 345 21.06 -41.24 -23.57
CA GLU A 345 22.42 -40.88 -23.22
C GLU A 345 23.11 -40.56 -24.55
N THR A 346 23.06 -39.31 -24.99
CA THR A 346 24.21 -38.77 -25.70
C THR A 346 25.31 -38.87 -24.69
N ASP A 347 26.12 -39.92 -24.82
CA ASP A 347 27.54 -39.93 -24.47
C ASP A 347 28.21 -38.73 -25.15
N ALA A 348 27.90 -37.54 -24.69
CA ALA A 348 28.84 -36.45 -24.62
C ALA A 348 29.33 -36.47 -23.19
N ALA A 349 30.09 -37.51 -22.86
CA ALA A 349 31.17 -37.36 -21.90
C ALA A 349 31.84 -36.04 -22.29
N ALA A 350 31.76 -35.05 -21.41
CA ALA A 350 32.46 -33.80 -21.58
C ALA A 350 33.92 -34.17 -21.85
N ALA A 351 34.35 -34.05 -23.11
CA ALA A 351 35.74 -34.14 -23.44
C ALA A 351 36.44 -33.16 -22.49
N PRO A 352 37.50 -33.57 -21.78
CA PRO A 352 38.25 -32.64 -20.95
C PRO A 352 38.62 -31.47 -21.85
N LEU A 353 38.19 -30.26 -21.47
CA LEU A 353 38.59 -29.03 -22.12
C LEU A 353 40.11 -28.96 -22.03
N GLU A 354 40.80 -29.37 -23.08
CA GLU A 354 42.23 -29.16 -23.23
C GLU A 354 42.45 -27.65 -23.25
N LEU A 355 42.90 -27.11 -22.11
CA LEU A 355 43.29 -25.72 -22.00
C LEU A 355 44.47 -25.50 -22.94
N ASN A 356 44.29 -24.64 -23.93
CA ASN A 356 45.38 -24.18 -24.79
C ASN A 356 46.49 -23.55 -23.92
N GLU A 357 47.76 -23.58 -24.35
CA GLU A 357 48.93 -23.19 -23.53
C GLU A 357 48.79 -21.82 -22.83
N MET A 358 48.03 -20.91 -23.45
CA MET A 358 47.72 -19.59 -22.90
C MET A 358 46.75 -19.62 -21.71
N GLY A 359 45.81 -20.58 -21.67
CA GLY A 359 44.92 -20.84 -20.55
C GLY A 359 45.64 -21.44 -19.34
N GLU A 360 46.64 -22.30 -19.58
CA GLU A 360 47.51 -22.80 -18.50
C GLU A 360 48.38 -21.68 -17.92
N HIS A 361 48.91 -20.79 -18.76
CA HIS A 361 49.69 -19.64 -18.30
C HIS A 361 48.86 -18.66 -17.45
N VAL A 362 47.58 -18.44 -17.78
CA VAL A 362 46.67 -17.61 -16.96
C VAL A 362 46.40 -18.27 -15.61
N LEU A 363 46.14 -19.58 -15.57
CA LEU A 363 45.96 -20.31 -14.31
C LEU A 363 47.24 -20.33 -13.46
N HIS A 364 48.41 -20.42 -14.09
CA HIS A 364 49.69 -20.35 -13.40
C HIS A 364 50.00 -18.94 -12.88
N SER A 365 49.56 -17.88 -13.58
CA SER A 365 49.66 -16.50 -13.12
C SER A 365 48.66 -16.16 -12.00
N MET A 366 47.53 -16.86 -11.92
CA MET A 366 46.54 -16.70 -10.84
C MET A 366 46.87 -17.48 -9.58
N LYS A 367 47.68 -18.56 -9.70
CA LYS A 367 48.34 -19.20 -8.55
C LYS A 367 49.53 -18.34 -8.10
N GLY A 368 49.22 -17.18 -7.51
CA GLY A 368 50.21 -16.29 -6.92
C GLY A 368 51.15 -17.00 -5.93
N GLU A 369 52.39 -16.51 -5.86
CA GLU A 369 53.50 -17.04 -5.07
C GLU A 369 53.09 -17.48 -3.65
N ALA A 370 53.43 -18.72 -3.30
CA ALA A 370 53.18 -19.30 -2.00
C ALA A 370 54.00 -18.62 -0.90
N HIS A 371 53.47 -17.55 -0.31
CA HIS A 371 54.01 -16.99 0.93
C HIS A 371 53.76 -17.98 2.09
N LYS A 372 54.81 -18.68 2.52
CA LYS A 372 54.84 -19.72 3.58
C LYS A 372 54.41 -19.28 5.00
N HIS A 373 53.81 -18.10 5.19
CA HIS A 373 53.51 -17.55 6.53
C HIS A 373 52.03 -17.40 6.91
N LEU A 374 51.08 -17.89 6.11
CA LEU A 374 49.63 -17.78 6.43
C LEU A 374 48.93 -19.11 6.78
N ASN A 375 49.65 -20.23 6.84
CA ASN A 375 49.05 -21.55 7.11
C ASN A 375 48.86 -21.91 8.60
N SER A 376 49.28 -21.08 9.55
CA SER A 376 49.05 -21.39 10.98
C SER A 376 47.73 -20.84 11.54
N LEU A 377 47.15 -19.79 10.93
CA LEU A 377 45.94 -19.14 11.44
C LEU A 377 44.65 -19.68 10.84
N LEU A 378 44.67 -20.23 9.62
CA LEU A 378 43.47 -20.79 9.00
C LEU A 378 43.11 -22.18 9.54
N PHE A 379 44.09 -22.94 10.04
CA PHE A 379 43.87 -24.32 10.51
C PHE A 379 43.22 -24.37 11.91
N LEU A 380 43.48 -23.37 12.76
CA LEU A 380 42.88 -23.28 14.10
C LEU A 380 41.40 -22.83 14.07
N VAL A 381 41.03 -21.96 13.12
CA VAL A 381 39.65 -21.46 13.03
C VAL A 381 38.69 -22.50 12.42
N LEU A 382 39.19 -23.37 11.55
CA LEU A 382 38.37 -24.40 10.91
C LEU A 382 38.12 -25.62 11.81
N THR A 383 39.00 -25.94 12.77
CA THR A 383 38.77 -27.04 13.72
C THR A 383 37.73 -26.69 14.80
N ASP A 384 37.67 -25.43 15.24
CA ASP A 384 36.70 -25.01 16.26
C ASP A 384 35.28 -24.89 15.71
N ILE A 385 35.11 -24.58 14.42
CA ILE A 385 33.80 -24.49 13.77
C ILE A 385 33.19 -25.88 13.54
N ILE A 386 34.03 -26.89 13.27
CA ILE A 386 33.56 -28.28 13.04
C ILE A 386 33.18 -28.97 14.38
N ALA A 387 33.88 -28.65 15.48
CA ALA A 387 33.52 -29.18 16.81
C ALA A 387 32.22 -28.60 17.37
N ALA A 388 31.88 -27.34 17.03
CA ALA A 388 30.64 -26.71 17.49
C ALA A 388 29.38 -27.14 16.72
N CYS A 389 29.51 -27.77 15.56
CA CYS A 389 28.38 -28.26 14.76
C CYS A 389 28.01 -29.73 15.05
N MET A 390 28.73 -30.41 15.94
CA MET A 390 28.45 -31.80 16.33
C MET A 390 28.16 -31.98 17.84
N ALA A 391 27.70 -30.92 18.52
CA ALA A 391 27.18 -30.97 19.88
C ALA A 391 25.70 -30.57 19.92
#